data_AF-D4CCE4-F1
#
_entry.id   AF-D4CCE4-F1
#
_cell.length_a   1.000
_cell.length_b   1.000
_cell.length_c   1.000
_cell.angle_alpha   90.00
_cell.angle_beta   90.00
_cell.angle_gamma   90.00
#
_symmetry.space_group_name_H-M   'P 1'
#
loop_
_entity.id
_entity.type
_entity.pdbx_description
1 polymer ?
#
loop_
_entity_poly.entity_id
_entity_poly.type
_entity_poly.pdbx_seq_one_letter_code
_entity_poly.pdbx_strand_id
1 'polypeptide(L)'
;MKVGCWGITAFESDAGLDAVDLIRENLPDDGKMNLKTMIQLLQEDGWCSPQDVTDGDSHSSPMALAEIIVKFRNKDMTGLDADLYATKGRKFAFMTSFTADKESIGWLQGYLTDTLKYSRENAARGRKWNGWFKEKDWNNWQNHMECLIRHMDELLSTPEDTIELIQPETQEMSGLTGRNNGISDMRIT
;
A
#
# COMPACT_ATOMS: atom_id res chain seq x y z
N MET A 1 17.74 -21.29 13.04
CA MET A 1 18.53 -20.42 12.14
C MET A 1 17.54 -19.57 11.37
N LYS A 2 17.57 -18.23 11.51
CA LYS A 2 16.82 -17.35 10.60
C LYS A 2 17.50 -17.44 9.23
N VAL A 3 16.78 -17.93 8.23
CA VAL A 3 17.18 -17.86 6.82
C VAL A 3 17.38 -16.37 6.48
N GLY A 4 18.46 -16.03 5.77
CA GLY A 4 18.72 -14.63 5.45
C GLY A 4 17.61 -14.04 4.57
N CYS A 5 17.41 -12.74 4.66
CA CYS A 5 16.32 -12.05 3.97
C CYS A 5 16.60 -12.00 2.45
N TRP A 6 15.57 -12.30 1.66
CA TRP A 6 15.54 -12.19 0.20
C TRP A 6 14.36 -11.30 -0.21
N GLY A 7 14.51 -10.49 -1.26
CA GLY A 7 13.49 -9.55 -1.74
C GLY A 7 13.57 -8.19 -1.03
N ILE A 8 13.51 -7.09 -1.77
CA ILE A 8 13.59 -5.71 -1.23
C ILE A 8 12.21 -5.26 -0.72
N THR A 9 11.16 -5.70 -1.39
CA THR A 9 9.77 -5.35 -1.12
C THR A 9 9.05 -6.48 -0.37
N ALA A 10 7.93 -6.17 0.28
CA ALA A 10 7.08 -7.18 0.89
C ALA A 10 6.51 -8.15 -0.16
N PHE A 11 6.25 -7.68 -1.38
CA PHE A 11 5.78 -8.50 -2.52
C PHE A 11 6.83 -9.50 -3.04
N GLU A 12 8.07 -9.46 -2.54
CA GLU A 12 9.14 -10.40 -2.87
C GLU A 12 9.46 -11.35 -1.70
N SER A 13 8.64 -11.34 -0.65
CA SER A 13 8.83 -12.12 0.58
C SER A 13 7.60 -12.96 0.91
N ASP A 14 7.78 -14.17 1.45
CA ASP A 14 6.67 -15.03 1.86
C ASP A 14 5.75 -14.33 2.86
N ALA A 15 6.31 -13.73 3.92
CA ALA A 15 5.54 -13.02 4.95
C ALA A 15 4.73 -11.85 4.39
N GLY A 16 5.28 -11.12 3.40
CA GLY A 16 4.57 -10.04 2.75
C GLY A 16 3.49 -10.54 1.79
N LEU A 17 3.74 -11.62 1.04
CA LEU A 17 2.75 -12.24 0.16
C LEU A 17 1.60 -12.86 0.96
N ASP A 18 1.86 -13.49 2.10
CA ASP A 18 0.84 -14.00 3.02
C ASP A 18 -0.09 -12.87 3.49
N ALA A 19 0.47 -11.70 3.82
CA ALA A 19 -0.32 -10.53 4.21
C ALA A 19 -1.15 -9.97 3.05
N VAL A 20 -0.59 -9.92 1.83
CA VAL A 20 -1.34 -9.50 0.63
C VAL A 20 -2.49 -10.47 0.37
N ASP A 21 -2.26 -11.78 0.50
CA ASP A 21 -3.26 -12.81 0.31
C ASP A 21 -4.38 -12.71 1.35
N LEU A 22 -4.04 -12.55 2.63
CA LEU A 22 -5.01 -12.32 3.71
C LEU A 22 -5.89 -11.09 3.44
N ILE A 23 -5.28 -9.96 3.04
CA ILE A 23 -6.02 -8.75 2.69
C ILE A 23 -6.93 -9.02 1.49
N ARG A 24 -6.44 -9.74 0.46
CA ARG A 24 -7.22 -10.04 -0.74
C ARG A 24 -8.47 -10.88 -0.44
N GLU A 25 -8.32 -11.90 0.41
CA GLU A 25 -9.42 -12.79 0.80
C GLU A 25 -10.53 -12.06 1.57
N ASN A 26 -10.18 -10.95 2.21
CA ASN A 26 -11.05 -10.11 3.03
C ASN A 26 -11.39 -8.76 2.39
N LEU A 27 -11.18 -8.61 1.08
CA LEU A 27 -11.63 -7.41 0.37
C LEU A 27 -13.15 -7.26 0.49
N PRO A 28 -13.65 -6.04 0.73
CA PRO A 28 -15.07 -5.80 0.90
C PRO A 28 -15.82 -5.95 -0.43
N ASP A 29 -16.96 -6.64 -0.39
CA ASP A 29 -17.75 -6.93 -1.60
C ASP A 29 -18.41 -5.66 -2.19
N ASP A 30 -18.54 -4.58 -1.43
CA ASP A 30 -19.05 -3.28 -1.90
C ASP A 30 -17.98 -2.42 -2.61
N GLY A 31 -16.74 -2.92 -2.69
CA GLY A 31 -15.63 -2.25 -3.35
C GLY A 31 -15.06 -1.06 -2.57
N LYS A 32 -15.39 -0.89 -1.28
CA LYS A 32 -14.95 0.23 -0.45
C LYS A 32 -14.02 -0.22 0.65
N MET A 33 -12.73 -0.16 0.37
CA MET A 33 -11.67 -0.52 1.31
C MET A 33 -11.46 0.58 2.35
N ASN A 34 -11.07 0.19 3.56
CA ASN A 34 -10.75 1.12 4.64
C ASN A 34 -9.48 0.66 5.37
N LEU A 35 -8.52 1.57 5.54
CA LEU A 35 -7.20 1.25 6.08
C LEU A 35 -7.26 0.72 7.51
N LYS A 36 -8.10 1.33 8.37
CA LYS A 36 -8.28 0.89 9.76
C LYS A 36 -8.75 -0.56 9.84
N THR A 37 -9.69 -0.93 8.97
CA THR A 37 -10.21 -2.30 8.88
C THR A 37 -9.11 -3.27 8.43
N MET A 38 -8.27 -2.88 7.47
CA MET A 38 -7.15 -3.72 7.02
C MET A 38 -6.07 -3.87 8.09
N ILE A 39 -5.79 -2.83 8.87
CA ILE A 39 -4.87 -2.92 10.02
C ILE A 39 -5.41 -3.88 11.07
N GLN A 40 -6.69 -3.77 11.42
CA GLN A 40 -7.34 -4.67 12.40
C GLN A 40 -7.30 -6.12 11.93
N LEU A 41 -7.60 -6.38 10.66
CA LEU A 41 -7.49 -7.70 10.06
C LEU A 41 -6.10 -8.30 10.25
N LEU A 42 -5.04 -7.52 9.97
CA LEU A 42 -3.67 -8.00 10.16
C LEU A 42 -3.38 -8.27 11.65
N GLN A 43 -3.77 -7.36 12.54
CA GLN A 43 -3.51 -7.48 13.99
C GLN A 43 -4.22 -8.67 14.65
N GLU A 44 -5.39 -9.05 14.15
CA GLU A 44 -6.17 -10.17 14.69
C GLU A 44 -5.76 -11.52 14.11
N ASP A 45 -5.02 -11.53 12.99
CA ASP A 45 -4.58 -12.77 12.36
C ASP A 45 -3.38 -13.40 13.07
N GLY A 46 -3.47 -14.71 13.33
CA GLY A 46 -2.43 -15.43 14.07
C GLY A 46 -1.11 -15.58 13.32
N TRP A 47 -1.11 -15.45 11.99
CA TRP A 47 0.07 -15.62 11.14
C TRP A 47 0.64 -14.27 10.67
N CYS A 48 -0.23 -13.37 10.25
CA CYS A 48 0.10 -12.07 9.68
C CYS A 48 0.11 -10.95 10.74
N SER A 49 -0.08 -11.24 12.02
CA SER A 49 0.02 -10.22 13.07
C SER A 49 1.36 -9.48 12.97
N PRO A 50 1.34 -8.14 13.02
CA PRO A 50 2.56 -7.34 13.12
C PRO A 50 3.45 -7.85 14.26
N GLN A 51 4.72 -8.10 13.94
CA GLN A 51 5.72 -8.51 14.93
C GLN A 51 6.19 -7.30 15.74
N ASP A 52 6.84 -7.56 16.88
CA ASP A 52 7.46 -6.51 17.69
C ASP A 52 8.55 -5.79 16.88
N VAL A 53 8.45 -4.47 16.79
CA VAL A 53 9.38 -3.63 16.01
C VAL A 53 10.83 -3.77 16.49
N THR A 54 11.07 -4.17 17.74
CA THR A 54 12.40 -4.35 18.31
C THR A 54 13.17 -5.54 17.71
N ASP A 55 12.46 -6.52 17.15
CA ASP A 55 13.07 -7.60 16.38
C ASP A 55 13.72 -7.06 15.08
N GLY A 56 13.19 -5.96 14.58
CA GLY A 56 13.68 -5.29 13.37
C GLY A 56 13.60 -6.19 12.14
N ASP A 57 12.58 -7.04 12.04
CA ASP A 57 12.44 -7.95 10.92
C ASP A 57 12.15 -7.20 9.61
N SER A 58 12.72 -7.70 8.52
CA SER A 58 12.80 -6.93 7.26
C SER A 58 11.49 -6.88 6.49
N HIS A 59 10.69 -7.94 6.55
CA HIS A 59 9.41 -8.00 5.88
C HIS A 59 8.32 -8.25 6.91
N SER A 60 7.22 -7.52 6.77
CA SER A 60 6.11 -7.56 7.72
C SER A 60 4.80 -7.21 7.02
N SER A 61 3.68 -7.64 7.61
CA SER A 61 2.35 -7.33 7.09
C SER A 61 2.08 -5.82 7.00
N PRO A 62 2.51 -4.98 7.96
CA PRO A 62 2.43 -3.52 7.80
C PRO A 62 3.24 -2.99 6.61
N MET A 63 4.41 -3.55 6.31
CA MET A 63 5.17 -3.17 5.10
C MET A 63 4.39 -3.50 3.83
N ALA A 64 3.77 -4.69 3.76
CA ALA A 64 2.91 -5.06 2.63
C ALA A 64 1.73 -4.09 2.46
N LEU A 65 1.06 -3.73 3.57
CA LEU A 65 -0.05 -2.78 3.55
C LEU A 65 0.39 -1.38 3.09
N ALA A 66 1.56 -0.91 3.51
CA ALA A 66 2.12 0.35 3.03
C ALA A 66 2.43 0.33 1.52
N GLU A 67 2.96 -0.78 1.02
CA GLU A 67 3.18 -0.97 -0.42
C GLU A 67 1.86 -0.98 -1.21
N ILE A 68 0.80 -1.61 -0.68
CA ILE A 68 -0.54 -1.58 -1.27
C ILE A 68 -1.05 -0.13 -1.38
N ILE A 69 -0.91 0.69 -0.32
CA ILE A 69 -1.29 2.11 -0.34
C ILE A 69 -0.56 2.85 -1.46
N VAL A 70 0.76 2.69 -1.56
CA VAL A 70 1.57 3.36 -2.59
C VAL A 70 1.15 2.91 -3.99
N LYS A 71 0.87 1.62 -4.18
CA LYS A 71 0.35 1.06 -5.44
C LYS A 71 -0.98 1.67 -5.85
N PHE A 72 -1.95 1.80 -4.93
CA PHE A 72 -3.21 2.49 -5.22
C PHE A 72 -3.01 3.96 -5.61
N ARG A 73 -2.16 4.69 -4.87
CA ARG A 73 -1.86 6.10 -5.18
C ARG A 73 -1.21 6.27 -6.55
N ASN A 74 -0.33 5.35 -6.93
CA ASN A 74 0.38 5.36 -8.20
C ASN A 74 -0.41 4.74 -9.35
N LYS A 75 -1.60 4.20 -9.08
CA LYS A 75 -2.40 3.41 -10.03
C LYS A 75 -1.62 2.21 -10.61
N ASP A 76 -0.68 1.67 -9.83
CA ASP A 76 0.11 0.49 -10.18
C ASP A 76 -0.55 -0.77 -9.60
N MET A 77 -1.30 -1.49 -10.43
CA MET A 77 -1.94 -2.74 -10.03
C MET A 77 -1.05 -3.98 -10.19
N THR A 78 0.22 -3.81 -10.59
CA THR A 78 1.13 -4.92 -10.86
C THR A 78 1.37 -5.73 -9.58
N GLY A 79 1.14 -7.05 -9.67
CA GLY A 79 1.36 -7.99 -8.57
C GLY A 79 0.24 -8.05 -7.53
N LEU A 80 -0.71 -7.10 -7.51
CA LEU A 80 -1.82 -7.11 -6.54
C LEU A 80 -2.80 -8.25 -6.81
N ASP A 81 -3.11 -8.53 -8.07
CA ASP A 81 -4.06 -9.57 -8.49
C ASP A 81 -3.38 -10.76 -9.17
N ALA A 82 -2.19 -11.14 -8.71
CA ALA A 82 -1.46 -12.29 -9.26
C ALA A 82 -2.33 -13.57 -9.18
N ASP A 83 -2.63 -14.17 -10.33
CA ASP A 83 -3.57 -15.30 -10.46
C ASP A 83 -3.04 -16.63 -9.87
N LEU A 84 -1.85 -16.66 -9.26
CA LEU A 84 -1.15 -17.89 -8.88
C LEU A 84 -1.87 -18.69 -7.77
N TYR A 85 -2.72 -18.05 -6.96
CA TYR A 85 -3.47 -18.71 -5.88
C TYR A 85 -4.90 -18.17 -5.69
N ALA A 86 -5.39 -17.34 -6.61
CA ALA A 86 -6.64 -16.60 -6.43
C ALA A 86 -7.85 -17.55 -6.29
N THR A 87 -8.35 -17.69 -5.07
CA THR A 87 -9.75 -18.04 -4.77
C THR A 87 -10.62 -17.12 -5.62
N LYS A 88 -11.37 -17.71 -6.56
CA LYS A 88 -12.19 -17.01 -7.56
C LYS A 88 -12.93 -15.80 -6.96
N GLY A 89 -12.54 -14.58 -7.37
CA GLY A 89 -13.46 -13.44 -7.43
C GLY A 89 -13.05 -12.14 -6.74
N ARG A 90 -12.25 -12.16 -5.67
CA ARG A 90 -11.85 -10.91 -4.98
C ARG A 90 -10.55 -10.37 -5.56
N LYS A 91 -10.62 -9.19 -6.17
CA LYS A 91 -9.50 -8.51 -6.83
C LYS A 91 -9.38 -7.08 -6.33
N PHE A 92 -8.16 -6.62 -6.08
CA PHE A 92 -7.87 -5.22 -5.75
C PHE A 92 -8.33 -4.29 -6.88
N ALA A 93 -8.25 -4.75 -8.14
CA ALA A 93 -8.76 -4.00 -9.29
C ALA A 93 -10.26 -3.69 -9.27
N PHE A 94 -11.05 -4.34 -8.40
CA PHE A 94 -12.47 -4.04 -8.23
C PHE A 94 -12.76 -3.00 -7.14
N MET A 95 -11.74 -2.57 -6.39
CA MET A 95 -11.92 -1.52 -5.38
C MET A 95 -12.17 -0.18 -6.08
N THR A 96 -13.28 0.46 -5.68
CA THR A 96 -13.70 1.77 -6.20
C THR A 96 -13.38 2.91 -5.24
N SER A 97 -13.13 2.59 -3.97
CA SER A 97 -12.69 3.52 -2.94
C SER A 97 -11.74 2.81 -1.99
N PHE A 98 -10.74 3.54 -1.52
CA PHE A 98 -9.85 3.12 -0.44
C PHE A 98 -9.57 4.30 0.48
N THR A 99 -10.25 4.31 1.63
CA THR A 99 -10.17 5.40 2.60
C THR A 99 -9.15 5.13 3.71
N ALA A 100 -8.50 6.18 4.19
CA ALA A 100 -7.55 6.12 5.29
C ALA A 100 -7.69 7.32 6.24
N ASP A 101 -7.90 7.08 7.53
CA ASP A 101 -7.85 8.12 8.56
C ASP A 101 -6.41 8.38 9.04
N LYS A 102 -6.19 9.56 9.63
CA LYS A 102 -4.87 9.98 10.12
C LYS A 102 -4.30 9.07 11.21
N GLU A 103 -5.16 8.51 12.07
CA GLU A 103 -4.73 7.60 13.14
C GLU A 103 -4.10 6.34 12.54
N SER A 104 -4.77 5.75 11.55
CA SER A 104 -4.34 4.54 10.84
C SER A 104 -3.05 4.76 10.04
N ILE A 105 -2.94 5.90 9.34
CA ILE A 105 -1.71 6.27 8.63
C ILE A 105 -0.57 6.49 9.62
N GLY A 106 -0.84 7.17 10.74
CA GLY A 106 0.14 7.44 11.79
C GLY A 106 0.66 6.15 12.45
N TRP A 107 -0.24 5.18 12.69
CA TRP A 107 0.15 3.87 13.19
C TRP A 107 1.10 3.16 12.23
N LEU A 108 0.77 3.16 10.92
CA LEU A 108 1.57 2.52 9.90
C LEU A 108 2.95 3.18 9.76
N GLN A 109 2.98 4.53 9.72
CA GLN A 109 4.20 5.32 9.69
C GLN A 109 5.10 5.03 10.88
N GLY A 110 4.53 4.98 12.08
CA GLY A 110 5.25 4.71 13.32
C GLY A 110 5.85 3.31 13.32
N TYR A 111 5.08 2.30 12.92
CA TYR A 111 5.54 0.92 12.80
C TYR A 111 6.74 0.81 11.85
N LEU A 112 6.66 1.38 10.65
CA LEU A 112 7.74 1.34 9.67
C LEU A 112 9.00 2.08 10.18
N THR A 113 8.81 3.24 10.81
CA THR A 113 9.89 4.05 11.37
C THR A 113 10.65 3.31 12.46
N ASP A 114 9.92 2.72 13.42
CA ASP A 114 10.52 1.99 14.52
C ASP A 114 11.18 0.70 14.04
N THR A 115 10.55 -0.03 13.10
CA THR A 115 11.15 -1.23 12.50
C THR A 115 12.47 -0.90 11.81
N LEU A 116 12.52 0.16 11.01
CA LEU A 116 13.75 0.59 10.34
C LEU A 116 14.84 0.99 11.35
N LYS A 117 14.46 1.73 12.40
CA LYS A 117 15.36 2.12 13.48
C LYS A 117 15.97 0.90 14.16
N TYR A 118 15.16 -0.02 14.66
CA TYR A 118 15.66 -1.20 15.38
C TYR A 118 16.43 -2.15 14.47
N SER A 119 16.02 -2.30 13.22
CA SER A 119 16.76 -3.05 12.19
C SER A 119 18.20 -2.50 12.02
N ARG A 120 18.36 -1.17 11.97
CA ARG A 120 19.67 -0.50 11.95
C ARG A 120 20.47 -0.69 13.24
N GLU A 121 19.83 -0.56 14.39
CA GLU A 121 20.50 -0.77 15.67
C GLU A 121 20.97 -2.22 15.84
N ASN A 122 20.15 -3.21 15.43
CA ASN A 122 20.49 -4.62 15.47
C ASN A 122 21.68 -4.92 14.54
N ALA A 123 21.75 -4.26 13.38
CA ALA A 123 22.91 -4.31 12.51
C ALA A 123 24.19 -3.76 13.18
N ALA A 124 24.07 -2.62 13.86
CA ALA A 124 25.18 -2.00 14.58
C ALA A 124 25.67 -2.84 15.78
N ARG A 125 24.77 -3.62 16.42
CA ARG A 125 25.08 -4.52 17.54
C ARG A 125 25.74 -5.84 17.13
N GLY A 126 26.07 -6.02 15.84
CA GLY A 126 26.86 -7.15 15.35
C GLY A 126 26.07 -8.18 14.56
N ARG A 127 24.75 -8.02 14.38
CA ARG A 127 23.99 -8.81 13.40
C ARG A 127 24.25 -8.23 12.01
N LYS A 128 25.36 -8.61 11.37
CA LYS A 128 25.81 -8.04 10.09
C LYS A 128 24.65 -7.84 9.11
N TRP A 129 24.46 -6.58 8.69
CA TRP A 129 23.37 -6.15 7.80
C TRP A 129 21.98 -6.64 8.23
N ASN A 130 21.73 -6.72 9.53
CA ASN A 130 20.54 -7.28 10.14
C ASN A 130 20.12 -8.67 9.58
N GLY A 131 21.07 -9.50 9.17
CA GLY A 131 20.81 -10.84 8.64
C GLY A 131 20.61 -10.93 7.13
N TRP A 132 20.81 -9.84 6.39
CA TRP A 132 20.85 -9.86 4.92
C TRP A 132 22.14 -10.49 4.40
N PHE A 133 22.06 -11.15 3.24
CA PHE A 133 23.23 -11.79 2.61
C PHE A 133 24.19 -10.81 1.93
N LYS A 134 23.66 -9.67 1.44
CA LYS A 134 24.44 -8.66 0.72
C LYS A 134 24.13 -7.28 1.29
N GLU A 135 25.17 -6.49 1.52
CA GLU A 135 25.06 -5.09 1.93
C GLU A 135 24.22 -4.25 0.98
N LYS A 136 24.37 -4.49 -0.32
CA LYS A 136 23.60 -3.80 -1.35
C LYS A 136 22.10 -4.01 -1.16
N ASP A 137 21.68 -5.24 -0.89
CA ASP A 137 20.27 -5.58 -0.74
C ASP A 137 19.72 -5.00 0.58
N TRP A 138 20.52 -5.03 1.65
CA TRP A 138 20.24 -4.34 2.90
C TRP A 138 20.06 -2.82 2.72
N ASN A 139 20.93 -2.16 1.97
CA ASN A 139 20.83 -0.73 1.70
C ASN A 139 19.62 -0.41 0.81
N ASN A 140 19.34 -1.24 -0.18
CA ASN A 140 18.15 -1.09 -1.02
C ASN A 140 16.85 -1.22 -0.22
N TRP A 141 16.78 -2.18 0.72
CA TRP A 141 15.64 -2.33 1.62
C TRP A 141 15.47 -1.11 2.53
N GLN A 142 16.55 -0.58 3.12
CA GLN A 142 16.47 0.63 3.92
C GLN A 142 15.94 1.82 3.12
N ASN A 143 16.45 2.03 1.91
CA ASN A 143 15.98 3.10 1.02
C ASN A 143 14.49 2.94 0.67
N HIS A 144 14.05 1.70 0.48
CA HIS A 144 12.64 1.38 0.23
C HIS A 144 11.76 1.69 1.45
N MET A 145 12.18 1.30 2.66
CA MET A 145 11.50 1.66 3.91
C MET A 145 11.40 3.17 4.10
N GLU A 146 12.47 3.92 3.84
CA GLU A 146 12.47 5.40 3.88
C GLU A 146 11.49 6.00 2.86
N CYS A 147 11.39 5.40 1.67
CA CYS A 147 10.43 5.82 0.66
C CYS A 147 8.98 5.59 1.13
N LEU A 148 8.69 4.44 1.73
CA LEU A 148 7.36 4.13 2.29
C LEU A 148 7.01 5.10 3.43
N ILE A 149 7.94 5.34 4.36
CA ILE A 149 7.75 6.30 5.47
C ILE A 149 7.43 7.68 4.93
N ARG A 150 8.19 8.18 3.94
CA ARG A 150 7.93 9.46 3.30
C ARG A 150 6.54 9.54 2.66
N HIS A 151 6.06 8.47 2.04
CA HIS A 151 4.70 8.44 1.50
C HIS A 151 3.63 8.52 2.61
N MET A 152 3.86 7.91 3.78
CA MET A 152 2.97 8.08 4.92
C MET A 152 3.05 9.50 5.49
N ASP A 153 4.23 10.12 5.56
CA ASP A 153 4.39 11.51 5.99
C ASP A 153 3.67 12.50 5.05
N GLU A 154 3.75 12.26 3.73
CA GLU A 154 3.00 13.03 2.72
C GLU A 154 1.49 12.93 2.96
N LEU A 155 0.99 11.72 3.25
CA LEU A 155 -0.42 11.50 3.59
C LEU A 155 -0.79 12.18 4.91
N LEU A 156 0.04 12.10 5.95
CA LEU A 156 -0.22 12.77 7.24
C LEU A 156 -0.22 14.29 7.12
N SER A 157 0.54 14.86 6.18
CA SER A 157 0.66 16.30 5.96
C SER A 157 -0.55 16.93 5.26
N THR A 158 -1.47 16.14 4.69
CA THR A 158 -2.68 16.67 4.05
C THR A 158 -3.66 17.24 5.08
N PRO A 159 -4.47 18.25 4.75
CA PRO A 159 -5.40 18.86 5.72
C PRO A 159 -6.65 18.01 6.01
N GLU A 160 -6.97 17.01 5.19
CA GLU A 160 -8.17 16.18 5.34
C GLU A 160 -8.02 15.14 6.46
N ASP A 161 -9.03 14.99 7.31
CA ASP A 161 -9.03 13.97 8.38
C ASP A 161 -9.13 12.54 7.84
N THR A 162 -9.76 12.37 6.68
CA THR A 162 -9.87 11.10 5.96
C THR A 162 -9.45 11.31 4.51
N ILE A 163 -8.54 10.47 4.05
CA ILE A 163 -7.92 10.56 2.74
C ILE A 163 -8.48 9.46 1.85
N GLU A 164 -8.89 9.81 0.65
CA GLU A 164 -9.21 8.87 -0.42
C GLU A 164 -7.94 8.56 -1.22
N LEU A 165 -7.53 7.30 -1.19
CA LEU A 165 -6.29 6.82 -1.82
C LEU A 165 -6.49 6.49 -3.31
N ILE A 166 -7.73 6.22 -3.73
CA ILE A 166 -8.09 6.05 -5.13
C ILE A 166 -8.57 7.39 -5.68
N GLN A 167 -7.71 8.07 -6.43
CA GLN A 167 -8.11 9.33 -7.05
C GLN A 167 -9.20 9.07 -8.12
N PRO A 168 -10.34 9.78 -8.07
CA PRO A 168 -11.32 9.72 -9.15
C PRO A 168 -10.65 10.15 -10.46
N GLU A 169 -11.04 9.52 -11.57
CA GLU A 169 -10.65 10.00 -12.89
C GLU A 169 -11.16 11.44 -13.01
N THR A 170 -10.26 12.42 -12.94
CA THR A 170 -10.58 13.78 -13.33
C THR A 170 -10.98 13.73 -14.80
N GLN A 171 -12.29 13.79 -15.06
CA GLN A 171 -12.78 14.20 -16.37
C GLN A 171 -12.22 15.61 -16.60
N GLU A 172 -11.19 15.70 -17.42
CA GLU A 172 -10.88 16.96 -18.10
C GLU A 172 -12.09 17.28 -18.98
N MET A 173 -13.05 18.03 -18.44
CA MET A 173 -14.00 18.78 -19.26
C MET A 173 -13.20 19.82 -20.03
N SER A 174 -12.72 19.45 -21.21
CA SER A 174 -12.36 20.41 -22.23
C SER A 174 -13.64 21.16 -22.62
N GLY A 175 -13.88 22.29 -21.96
CA GLY A 175 -14.89 23.25 -22.38
C GLY A 175 -14.52 23.83 -23.73
N LEU A 176 -15.14 23.33 -24.80
CA LEU A 176 -15.26 24.08 -26.05
C LEU A 176 -16.69 24.64 -26.11
N THR A 177 -16.72 25.90 -25.68
CA THR A 177 -17.71 26.94 -25.90
C THR A 177 -18.56 26.77 -27.16
N GLY A 178 -19.87 26.90 -26.97
CA GLY A 178 -20.85 26.95 -28.04
C GLY A 178 -20.65 28.12 -29.01
N ARG A 179 -21.01 27.88 -30.26
CA ARG A 179 -21.56 28.90 -31.16
C ARG A 179 -22.90 28.39 -31.67
N ASN A 180 -23.96 28.96 -31.09
CA ASN A 180 -25.26 29.06 -31.74
C ASN A 180 -25.10 29.75 -33.09
N ASN A 181 -25.75 29.23 -34.13
CA ASN A 181 -26.33 30.06 -35.18
C ASN A 181 -27.44 29.30 -35.92
N GLY A 182 -28.67 29.80 -35.74
CA GLY A 182 -29.62 29.95 -36.83
C GLY A 182 -30.49 28.74 -37.18
N ILE A 183 -31.62 28.63 -36.50
CA ILE A 183 -32.85 28.13 -37.11
C ILE A 183 -33.29 29.15 -38.15
N SER A 184 -33.50 28.71 -39.40
CA SER A 184 -34.55 29.29 -40.25
C SER A 184 -35.18 28.17 -41.08
N ASP A 185 -36.40 27.88 -40.65
CA ASP A 185 -37.41 27.03 -41.25
C ASP A 185 -37.84 27.60 -42.61
N MET A 186 -37.97 26.75 -43.63
CA MET A 186 -38.93 26.93 -44.72
C MET A 186 -39.12 25.61 -45.48
N ARG A 187 -40.18 24.89 -45.12
CA ARG A 187 -40.93 24.03 -46.06
C ARG A 187 -41.48 24.88 -47.20
N ILE A 188 -41.71 24.30 -48.37
CA ILE A 188 -43.04 24.07 -48.99
C ILE A 188 -42.83 23.38 -50.36
N THR A 189 -43.51 22.22 -50.49
CA THR A 189 -43.95 21.45 -51.69
C THR A 189 -43.02 21.28 -52.89
#